data_AF-A0A520FXX3-F1
#
_entry.id   AF-A0A520FXX3-F1
#
_cell.length_a   1.000
_cell.length_b   1.000
_cell.length_c   1.000
_cell.angle_alpha   90.00
_cell.angle_beta   90.00
_cell.angle_gamma   90.00
#
_symmetry.space_group_name_H-M   'P 1'
#
loop_
_entity.id
_entity.type
_entity.pdbx_description
1 polymer ?
#
loop_
_entity_poly.entity_id
_entity_poly.type
_entity_poly.pdbx_seq_one_letter_code
_entity_poly.pdbx_strand_id
1 'polypeptide(L)'
;SPASPEAFLKGVDAARDGGGLSHQLFAVRTLGLFKQLTAEQLPDYLSGLLIGHEITHALPDRAGHLALVGDPALCGRYALALGRFGAPAPLLLDNTAPAGLWRLAQALDFVG
;
A
#
# COMPACT_ATOMS: atom_id res chain seq x y z
N SER A 1 -8.28 16.37 -7.76
CA SER A 1 -9.46 15.52 -8.07
C SER A 1 -9.77 14.62 -6.89
N PRO A 2 -11.03 14.21 -6.66
CA PRO A 2 -11.37 13.29 -5.58
C PRO A 2 -10.71 11.93 -5.81
N ALA A 3 -10.36 11.24 -4.73
CA ALA A 3 -9.80 9.88 -4.80
C ALA A 3 -10.85 8.89 -5.35
N SER A 4 -10.41 7.90 -6.11
CA SER A 4 -11.20 6.80 -6.67
C SER A 4 -10.80 5.46 -6.04
N PRO A 5 -11.50 5.03 -4.98
CA PRO A 5 -11.24 3.72 -4.35
C PRO A 5 -11.41 2.55 -5.32
N GLU A 6 -12.34 2.66 -6.27
CA GLU A 6 -12.57 1.63 -7.28
C GLU A 6 -11.37 1.47 -8.23
N ALA A 7 -10.83 2.58 -8.74
CA ALA A 7 -9.65 2.55 -9.60
C ALA A 7 -8.44 1.99 -8.86
N PHE A 8 -8.27 2.37 -7.58
CA PHE A 8 -7.26 1.80 -6.70
C PHE A 8 -7.36 0.29 -6.60
N LEU A 9 -8.54 -0.24 -6.24
CA LEU A 9 -8.74 -1.69 -6.11
C LEU A 9 -8.53 -2.44 -7.43
N LYS A 10 -8.92 -1.85 -8.58
CA LYS A 10 -8.62 -2.40 -9.90
C LYS A 10 -7.12 -2.56 -10.14
N GLY A 11 -6.31 -1.58 -9.72
CA GLY A 11 -4.86 -1.67 -9.78
C GLY A 11 -4.31 -2.78 -8.89
N VAL A 12 -4.82 -2.89 -7.66
CA VAL A 12 -4.42 -3.96 -6.71
C VAL A 12 -4.72 -5.35 -7.28
N ASP A 13 -5.94 -5.55 -7.81
CA ASP A 13 -6.33 -6.83 -8.39
C ASP A 13 -5.47 -7.16 -9.62
N ALA A 14 -5.15 -6.19 -10.47
CA ALA A 14 -4.27 -6.42 -11.62
C ALA A 14 -2.87 -6.90 -11.21
N ALA A 15 -2.32 -6.41 -10.10
CA ALA A 15 -1.05 -6.91 -9.55
C ALA A 15 -1.19 -8.32 -8.94
N ARG A 16 -2.30 -8.59 -8.24
CA ARG A 16 -2.59 -9.91 -7.64
C ARG A 16 -2.75 -10.99 -8.70
N ASP A 17 -3.42 -10.68 -9.80
CA ASP A 17 -3.67 -11.61 -10.90
C ASP A 17 -2.38 -11.93 -11.69
N GLY A 18 -1.27 -11.25 -11.37
CA GLY A 18 0.08 -11.54 -11.85
C GLY A 18 0.50 -10.73 -13.08
N GLY A 19 1.69 -11.05 -13.58
CA GLY A 19 2.34 -10.33 -14.68
C GLY A 19 3.53 -9.48 -14.24
N GLY A 20 4.31 -9.00 -15.21
CA GLY A 20 5.48 -8.17 -14.93
C GLY A 20 5.11 -6.71 -14.66
N LEU A 21 5.59 -6.16 -13.55
CA LEU A 21 5.36 -4.76 -13.15
C LEU A 21 5.65 -3.79 -14.31
N SER A 22 6.79 -3.92 -15.00
CA SER A 22 7.16 -3.03 -16.10
C SER A 22 6.14 -3.03 -17.25
N HIS A 23 5.61 -4.20 -17.59
CA HIS A 23 4.58 -4.32 -18.63
C HIS A 23 3.29 -3.62 -18.19
N GLN A 24 2.86 -3.83 -16.95
CA GLN A 24 1.64 -3.21 -16.43
C GLN A 24 1.77 -1.70 -16.24
N LEU A 25 2.95 -1.19 -15.83
CA LEU A 25 3.23 0.24 -15.78
C LEU A 25 3.09 0.91 -17.15
N PHE A 26 3.57 0.25 -18.21
CA PHE A 26 3.37 0.74 -19.57
C PHE A 26 1.88 0.70 -19.95
N ALA A 27 1.17 -0.36 -19.57
CA ALA A 27 -0.26 -0.53 -19.85
C ALA A 27 -1.12 0.57 -19.20
N VAL A 28 -0.73 1.14 -18.05
CA VAL A 28 -1.45 2.26 -17.40
C VAL A 28 -1.71 3.40 -18.39
N ARG A 29 -0.71 3.77 -19.19
CA ARG A 29 -0.86 4.83 -20.21
C ARG A 29 -1.85 4.42 -21.29
N THR A 30 -1.83 3.15 -21.69
CA THR A 30 -2.76 2.63 -22.71
C THR A 30 -4.20 2.62 -22.23
N LEU A 31 -4.47 2.31 -20.96
CA LEU A 31 -5.81 2.37 -20.35
C LEU A 31 -6.41 3.78 -20.45
N GLY A 32 -5.59 4.80 -20.22
CA GLY A 32 -5.99 6.20 -20.39
C GLY A 32 -6.25 6.58 -21.85
N LEU A 33 -5.35 6.18 -22.77
CA LEU A 33 -5.48 6.46 -24.20
C LEU A 33 -6.75 5.85 -24.80
N PHE A 34 -7.10 4.63 -24.39
CA PHE A 34 -8.31 3.95 -24.82
C PHE A 34 -9.55 4.32 -24.00
N LYS A 35 -9.45 5.31 -23.10
CA LYS A 35 -10.55 5.79 -22.24
C LYS A 35 -11.19 4.70 -21.37
N GLN A 36 -10.44 3.65 -21.06
CA GLN A 36 -10.88 2.59 -20.14
C GLN A 36 -10.81 3.06 -18.68
N LEU A 37 -9.94 4.05 -18.40
CA LEU A 37 -9.90 4.81 -17.16
C LEU A 37 -9.86 6.31 -17.50
N THR A 38 -10.49 7.14 -16.68
CA THR A 38 -10.38 8.60 -16.83
C THR A 38 -9.02 9.09 -16.34
N ALA A 39 -8.63 10.30 -16.74
CA ALA A 39 -7.37 10.90 -16.31
C ALA A 39 -7.28 11.04 -14.78
N GLU A 40 -8.41 11.24 -14.11
CA GLU A 40 -8.51 11.36 -12.65
C GLU A 40 -8.40 10.01 -11.94
N GLN A 41 -8.72 8.90 -12.62
CA GLN A 41 -8.64 7.55 -12.06
C GLN A 41 -7.25 6.94 -12.20
N LEU A 42 -6.45 7.36 -13.20
CA LEU A 42 -5.13 6.81 -13.47
C LEU A 42 -4.17 6.86 -12.26
N PRO A 43 -4.08 7.95 -11.47
CA PRO A 43 -3.19 7.99 -10.32
C PRO A 43 -3.55 6.95 -9.25
N ASP A 44 -4.83 6.76 -8.97
CA ASP A 44 -5.27 5.78 -7.98
C ASP A 44 -5.09 4.35 -8.48
N TYR A 45 -5.37 4.08 -9.77
CA TYR A 45 -5.05 2.80 -10.39
C TYR A 45 -3.56 2.47 -10.31
N LEU A 46 -2.69 3.42 -10.68
CA LEU A 46 -1.25 3.25 -10.61
C LEU A 46 -0.79 3.00 -9.17
N SER A 47 -1.33 3.75 -8.20
CA SER A 47 -1.03 3.53 -6.78
C SER A 47 -1.44 2.13 -6.32
N GLY A 48 -2.62 1.66 -6.72
CA GLY A 48 -3.09 0.31 -6.39
C GLY A 48 -2.21 -0.77 -7.01
N LEU A 49 -1.80 -0.59 -8.27
CA LEU A 49 -0.89 -1.50 -8.96
C LEU A 49 0.46 -1.62 -8.24
N LEU A 50 1.07 -0.49 -7.86
CA LEU A 50 2.35 -0.48 -7.15
C LEU A 50 2.27 -1.16 -5.78
N ILE A 51 1.27 -0.80 -4.97
CA ILE A 51 1.07 -1.39 -3.64
C ILE A 51 0.75 -2.89 -3.77
N GLY A 52 -0.05 -3.28 -4.76
CA GLY A 52 -0.36 -4.68 -5.02
C GLY A 52 0.89 -5.50 -5.35
N HIS A 53 1.80 -4.98 -6.18
CA HIS A 53 3.08 -5.65 -6.48
C HIS A 53 3.96 -5.79 -5.25
N GLU A 54 4.06 -4.74 -4.42
CA GLU A 54 4.81 -4.80 -3.16
C GLU A 54 4.26 -5.91 -2.26
N ILE A 55 2.93 -5.97 -2.10
CA ILE A 55 2.26 -6.97 -1.27
C ILE A 55 2.46 -8.39 -1.82
N THR A 56 2.32 -8.61 -3.14
CA THR A 56 2.56 -9.91 -3.79
C THR A 56 3.95 -10.46 -3.48
N HIS A 57 4.96 -9.58 -3.41
CA HIS A 57 6.33 -9.97 -3.10
C HIS A 57 6.61 -10.11 -1.59
N ALA A 58 5.89 -9.37 -0.74
CA ALA A 58 6.15 -9.32 0.70
C ALA A 58 5.36 -10.35 1.54
N LEU A 59 4.15 -10.75 1.10
CA LEU A 59 3.25 -11.63 1.85
C LEU A 59 3.60 -13.13 1.90
N PRO A 60 4.17 -13.78 0.87
CA PRO A 60 4.26 -15.25 0.81
C PRO A 60 4.92 -15.92 2.03
N ASP A 61 5.78 -15.20 2.76
CA ASP A 61 6.55 -15.72 3.89
C ASP A 61 6.08 -15.23 5.29
N ARG A 62 4.95 -14.52 5.39
CA ARG A 62 4.55 -13.82 6.63
C ARG A 62 3.31 -14.45 7.28
N ALA A 63 3.52 -15.36 8.23
CA ALA A 63 2.47 -15.79 9.15
C ALA A 63 2.33 -14.79 10.32
N GLY A 64 1.20 -14.07 10.42
CA GLY A 64 0.89 -13.23 11.57
C GLY A 64 0.08 -11.97 11.28
N HIS A 65 -0.19 -11.19 12.33
CA HIS A 65 -0.81 -9.86 12.20
C HIS A 65 0.26 -8.84 11.76
N LEU A 66 0.01 -8.16 10.65
CA LEU A 66 0.87 -7.08 10.17
C LEU A 66 0.60 -5.80 10.96
N ALA A 67 1.64 -4.99 11.16
CA ALA A 67 1.51 -3.62 11.65
C ALA A 67 1.88 -2.64 10.54
N LEU A 68 1.00 -1.68 10.26
CA LEU A 68 1.25 -0.57 9.35
C LEU A 68 1.60 0.66 10.18
N VAL A 69 2.73 1.28 9.86
CA VAL A 69 3.26 2.45 10.57
C VAL A 69 3.50 3.54 9.54
N GLY A 70 2.86 4.69 9.72
CA GLY A 70 3.06 5.83 8.81
C GLY A 70 1.85 6.74 8.73
N ASP A 71 1.74 7.43 7.59
CA ASP A 71 0.61 8.32 7.32
C ASP A 71 -0.72 7.53 7.34
N PRO A 72 -1.77 8.03 8.02
CA PRO A 72 -3.05 7.32 8.14
C PRO A 72 -3.72 7.03 6.78
N ALA A 73 -3.62 7.94 5.81
CA ALA A 73 -4.24 7.74 4.50
C ALA A 73 -3.51 6.65 3.71
N LEU A 74 -2.17 6.62 3.78
CA LEU A 74 -1.38 5.55 3.17
C LEU A 74 -1.60 4.21 3.89
N CYS A 75 -1.64 4.19 5.22
CA CYS A 75 -1.95 2.97 5.97
C CYS A 75 -3.34 2.43 5.61
N GLY A 76 -4.32 3.31 5.40
CA GLY A 76 -5.64 2.92 4.87
C GLY A 76 -5.56 2.25 3.50
N ARG A 77 -4.74 2.75 2.58
CA ARG A 77 -4.53 2.13 1.26
C ARG A 77 -3.92 0.72 1.37
N TYR A 78 -2.91 0.55 2.24
CA TYR A 78 -2.30 -0.75 2.49
C TYR A 78 -3.29 -1.73 3.14
N ALA A 79 -4.07 -1.29 4.13
CA ALA A 79 -5.07 -2.14 4.77
C ALA A 79 -6.14 -2.63 3.77
N LEU A 80 -6.61 -1.74 2.89
CA LEU A 80 -7.54 -2.10 1.81
C LEU A 80 -6.91 -3.10 0.84
N ALA A 81 -5.68 -2.87 0.41
CA ALA A 81 -4.98 -3.75 -0.52
C ALA A 81 -4.73 -5.13 0.09
N LEU A 82 -4.23 -5.20 1.33
CA LEU A 82 -4.01 -6.44 2.09
C LEU A 82 -5.28 -7.30 2.18
N GLY A 83 -6.45 -6.67 2.35
CA GLY A 83 -7.73 -7.37 2.32
C GLY A 83 -8.01 -8.09 0.99
N ARG A 84 -7.53 -7.58 -0.16
CA ARG A 84 -7.64 -8.24 -1.47
C ARG A 84 -6.74 -9.46 -1.64
N PHE A 85 -5.73 -9.59 -0.78
CA PHE A 85 -4.85 -10.76 -0.68
C PHE A 85 -5.28 -11.74 0.43
N GLY A 86 -6.42 -11.50 1.09
CA GLY A 86 -6.93 -12.36 2.16
C GLY A 86 -6.14 -12.25 3.48
N ALA A 87 -5.28 -11.24 3.62
CA ALA A 87 -4.56 -11.01 4.86
C ALA A 87 -5.51 -10.50 5.97
N PRO A 88 -5.28 -10.87 7.24
CA PRO A 88 -6.01 -10.29 8.37
C PRO A 88 -5.85 -8.76 8.42
N ALA A 89 -6.82 -8.09 9.06
CA ALA A 89 -6.75 -6.65 9.27
C ALA A 89 -5.45 -6.27 10.02
N PRO A 90 -4.63 -5.36 9.48
CA PRO A 90 -3.39 -4.97 10.13
C PRO A 90 -3.65 -4.05 11.33
N LEU A 91 -2.73 -4.05 12.27
CA LEU A 91 -2.66 -3.03 13.31
C LEU A 91 -2.22 -1.70 12.68
N LEU A 92 -3.01 -0.65 12.87
CA LEU A 92 -2.66 0.70 12.42
C LEU A 92 -1.96 1.42 13.57
N LEU A 93 -0.72 1.83 13.35
CA LEU A 93 0.09 2.57 14.31
C LEU A 93 0.35 3.98 13.77
N ASP A 94 0.11 4.97 14.62
CA ASP A 94 0.46 6.36 14.36
C ASP A 94 1.99 6.55 14.45
N ASN A 95 2.44 7.78 14.69
CA ASN A 95 3.87 8.09 14.81
C ASN A 95 4.52 7.37 16.00
N THR A 96 5.22 6.27 15.71
CA THR A 96 5.97 5.48 16.70
C THR A 96 7.33 6.08 17.05
N ALA A 97 7.80 7.09 16.31
CA ALA A 97 9.15 7.64 16.48
C ALA A 97 9.38 8.26 17.88
N PRO A 98 8.47 9.07 18.46
CA PRO A 98 8.69 9.64 19.80
C PRO A 98 8.82 8.56 20.88
N ALA A 99 7.96 7.54 20.85
CA ALA A 99 8.03 6.43 21.79
C ALA A 99 9.33 5.63 21.65
N GLY A 100 9.80 5.44 20.41
CA GLY A 100 11.09 4.80 20.13
C GLY A 100 12.28 5.60 20.66
N LEU A 101 12.30 6.91 20.40
CA LEU A 101 13.36 7.81 20.88
C LEU A 101 13.41 7.88 22.42
N TRP A 102 12.25 7.96 23.08
CA TRP A 102 12.18 7.93 24.55
C TRP A 102 12.72 6.62 25.14
N ARG A 103 12.43 5.47 24.51
CA ARG A 103 12.99 4.17 24.94
C ARG A 103 14.50 4.10 24.72
N LEU A 104 14.99 4.65 23.62
CA LEU A 104 16.44 4.77 23.36
C LEU A 104 17.13 5.66 24.42
N ALA A 105 16.55 6.80 24.75
CA ALA A 105 17.11 7.72 25.75
C ALA A 105 17.22 7.08 27.15
N GLN A 106 16.19 6.33 27.57
CA GLN A 106 16.22 5.58 28.83
C GLN A 106 17.25 4.45 28.81
N ALA A 107 17.39 3.73 27.69
CA ALA A 107 18.36 2.63 27.58
C ALA A 107 19.82 3.09 27.56
N LEU A 108 20.05 4.38 27.26
CA LEU A 108 21.37 4.99 27.17
C LEU A 108 21.70 5.91 28.37
N ASP A 109 20.88 5.90 29.43
CA ASP A 109 21.01 6.79 30.62
C ASP A 109 21.09 8.30 30.29
N PHE A 110 20.53 8.74 29.17
CA PHE A 110 20.44 10.17 28.83
C PHE A 110 19.38 10.92 29.65
N VAL A 111 18.54 10.20 30.40
CA VAL A 111 17.50 10.75 31.27
C VAL A 111 17.90 10.47 32.72
N GLY A 112 18.97 11.15 33.16
CA GLY A 112 19.49 11.15 34.53
C GLY A 112 19.90 12.55 34.93
#